data_AF-A0A4V2JZL6-F1
#
_entry.id   AF-A0A4V2JZL6-F1
#
_cell.length_a   1.000
_cell.length_b   1.000
_cell.length_c   1.000
_cell.angle_alpha   90.00
_cell.angle_beta   90.00
_cell.angle_gamma   90.00
#
_symmetry.space_group_name_H-M   'P 1'
#
loop_
_entity.id
_entity.type
_entity.pdbx_description
1 polymer ?
#
loop_
_entity_poly.entity_id
_entity_poly.type
_entity_poly.pdbx_seq_one_letter_code
_entity_poly.pdbx_strand_id
1 'polypeptide(L)' 'WRCLSCHGRPAYCAPCLRASHSLLPLYQVEFLHETHYQKTWLQQVGVEIFCGHEGLPCSMQISRK' A
#
# COMPACT_ATOMS: atom_id res chain seq x y z
N TRP A 1 3.36 -10.54 0.41
CA TRP A 1 3.75 -9.27 -0.24
C TRP A 1 5.21 -9.00 0.04
N ARG A 2 5.91 -8.30 -0.83
CA ARG A 2 7.24 -7.76 -0.55
C ARG A 2 7.33 -6.32 -1.03
N CYS A 3 8.07 -5.49 -0.31
CA CYS A 3 8.39 -4.15 -0.78
C CYS A 3 9.73 -4.16 -1.51
N LEU A 4 9.79 -3.51 -2.67
CA LEU A 4 11.01 -3.35 -3.46
C LEU A 4 11.79 -2.08 -3.10
N SER A 5 11.09 -1.10 -2.51
CA SER A 5 11.66 0.19 -2.12
C SER A 5 12.27 0.17 -0.71
N CYS A 6 11.79 -0.71 0.18
CA CYS A 6 12.37 -0.90 1.51
C CYS A 6 13.75 -1.56 1.43
N HIS A 7 14.67 -1.10 2.27
CA HIS A 7 15.96 -1.74 2.45
C HIS A 7 15.80 -3.20 2.90
N GLY A 8 16.57 -4.12 2.32
CA GLY A 8 16.49 -5.55 2.62
C GLY A 8 15.28 -6.29 2.02
N ARG A 9 14.38 -5.59 1.32
CA ARG A 9 13.19 -6.17 0.64
C ARG A 9 12.36 -7.13 1.51
N PRO A 10 11.92 -6.71 2.71
CA PRO A 10 11.16 -7.55 3.63
C PRO A 10 9.85 -8.06 3.02
N ALA A 11 9.46 -9.25 3.46
CA ALA A 11 8.16 -9.85 3.17
C ALA A 11 7.13 -9.48 4.27
N TYR A 12 5.91 -9.22 3.85
CA TYR A 12 4.79 -8.83 4.71
C TYR A 12 3.53 -9.62 4.39
N CYS A 13 2.70 -9.87 5.41
CA CYS A 13 1.28 -10.11 5.22
C CYS A 13 0.55 -8.79 4.88
N ALA A 14 -0.67 -8.85 4.34
CA ALA A 14 -1.40 -7.64 3.92
C ALA A 14 -1.61 -6.61 5.06
N PRO A 15 -2.02 -7.00 6.28
CA PRO A 15 -2.16 -6.07 7.40
C PRO A 15 -0.83 -5.38 7.78
N CYS A 16 0.27 -6.14 7.88
CA CYS A 16 1.58 -5.57 8.21
C CYS A 16 2.08 -4.64 7.11
N LEU A 17 1.83 -4.97 5.84
CA LEU A 17 2.18 -4.12 4.71
C LEU A 17 1.43 -2.78 4.81
N ARG A 18 0.11 -2.82 5.01
CA ARG A 18 -0.75 -1.64 5.16
C ARG A 18 -0.29 -0.74 6.31
N ALA A 19 -0.07 -1.32 7.49
CA ALA A 19 0.36 -0.55 8.66
C ALA A 19 1.70 0.16 8.42
N SER A 20 2.68 -0.59 7.89
CA SER A 20 4.05 -0.10 7.68
C SER A 20 4.17 0.90 6.53
N HIS A 21 3.26 0.88 5.56
CA HIS A 21 3.31 1.71 4.35
C HIS A 21 2.18 2.74 4.25
N SER A 22 1.43 2.96 5.34
CA SER A 22 0.34 3.94 5.39
C SER A 22 0.77 5.36 5.01
N LEU A 23 2.01 5.74 5.35
CA LEU A 23 2.62 7.04 5.02
C LEU A 23 3.60 6.96 3.84
N LEU A 24 3.74 5.80 3.21
CA LEU A 24 4.67 5.54 2.10
C LEU A 24 3.92 4.97 0.89
N PRO A 25 2.85 5.61 0.40
CA PRO A 25 1.93 5.01 -0.56
C PRO A 25 2.53 4.82 -1.96
N LEU A 26 3.66 5.46 -2.25
CA LEU A 26 4.36 5.37 -3.54
C LEU A 26 5.42 4.26 -3.59
N TYR A 27 5.58 3.49 -2.52
CA TYR A 27 6.54 2.39 -2.48
C TYR A 27 6.09 1.26 -3.39
N GLN A 28 7.02 0.75 -4.18
CA GLN A 28 6.74 -0.36 -5.09
C GLN A 28 6.65 -1.66 -4.32
N VAL A 29 5.60 -2.43 -4.58
CA VAL A 29 5.35 -3.71 -3.94
C VAL A 29 5.06 -4.79 -4.97
N GLU A 30 5.32 -6.03 -4.56
CA GLU A 30 4.97 -7.21 -5.32
C GLU A 30 4.17 -8.19 -4.46
N PHE A 31 3.23 -8.87 -5.11
CA PHE A 31 2.50 -9.99 -4.54
C PHE A 31 3.03 -11.29 -5.12
N LEU A 32 3.23 -12.31 -4.28
CA LEU A 32 3.61 -13.64 -4.72
C LEU A 32 2.33 -14.35 -5.17
N HIS A 33 2.14 -14.46 -6.47
CA HIS A 33 1.00 -15.17 -7.05
C HIS A 33 1.45 -16.55 -7.50
N GLU A 34 1.08 -17.57 -6.73
CA GLU A 34 1.39 -18.99 -6.94
C GLU A 34 2.89 -19.32 -7.01
N THR A 35 3.55 -18.95 -8.12
CA THR A 35 4.95 -19.30 -8.42
C THR A 35 5.83 -18.08 -8.71
N HIS A 36 5.28 -16.90 -8.99
CA HIS A 36 6.06 -15.71 -9.33
C HIS A 36 5.56 -14.44 -8.64
N TYR A 37 6.47 -13.49 -8.49
CA TYR A 37 6.14 -12.16 -8.00
C TYR A 37 5.55 -11.31 -9.13
N GLN A 38 4.42 -10.69 -8.86
CA GLN A 38 3.76 -9.73 -9.74
C GLN A 38 3.80 -8.35 -9.12
N LYS A 39 4.16 -7.34 -9.93
CA LYS A 39 4.05 -5.93 -9.54
C LYS A 39 2.62 -5.58 -9.21
N THR A 40 2.45 -4.85 -8.12
CA THR A 40 1.15 -4.44 -7.62
C THR A 40 1.25 -3.10 -6.88
N TRP A 41 0.11 -2.59 -6.45
CA TRP A 41 -0.07 -1.33 -5.76
C TRP A 41 -0.49 -1.56 -4.32
N LEU A 42 0.01 -0.71 -3.42
CA LEU A 42 -0.39 -0.69 -2.01
C LEU A 42 -1.91 -0.47 -1.82
N GLN A 43 -2.59 0.10 -2.80
CA GLN A 43 -4.05 0.22 -2.83
C GLN A 43 -4.76 -1.14 -2.70
N GLN A 44 -4.19 -2.22 -3.25
CA GLN A 44 -4.79 -3.57 -3.13
C GLN A 44 -4.82 -4.11 -1.70
N VAL A 45 -3.99 -3.56 -0.80
CA VAL A 45 -4.02 -3.87 0.65
C VAL A 45 -4.70 -2.77 1.47
N GLY A 46 -5.36 -1.82 0.82
CA GLY A 46 -6.11 -0.74 1.47
C GLY A 46 -5.27 0.43 1.96
N VAL A 47 -4.10 0.68 1.37
CA VAL A 47 -3.39 1.95 1.53
C VAL A 47 -3.99 2.96 0.57
N GLU A 48 -4.38 4.13 1.09
CA GLU A 48 -5.00 5.19 0.31
C GLU A 48 -4.10 6.42 0.27
N ILE A 49 -4.19 7.17 -0.84
CA ILE A 49 -3.56 8.49 -0.99
C ILE A 49 -4.65 9.53 -0.84
N PHE A 50 -4.45 10.44 0.10
CA PHE A 50 -5.30 11.63 0.27
C PHE A 50 -4.54 12.84 -0.24
N CYS A 51 -5.00 13.42 -1.34
CA CYS A 51 -4.33 14.54 -2.02
C CYS A 51 -4.67 15.92 -1.44
N GLY A 52 -5.21 15.98 -0.23
CA GLY A 52 -5.64 17.20 0.45
C GLY A 52 -5.68 16.97 1.97
N HIS A 53 -6.08 18.00 2.73
CA HIS A 53 -6.17 17.95 4.20
C HIS A 53 -4.91 17.38 4.87
N GLU A 54 -3.73 17.79 4.41
CA GLU A 54 -2.44 17.32 4.95
C GLU A 54 -2.28 15.78 4.89
N GLY A 55 -2.93 15.12 3.94
CA GLY A 55 -2.92 13.67 3.81
C GLY A 55 -3.97 12.97 4.70
N LEU A 56 -4.87 13.72 5.33
CA LEU A 56 -6.00 13.16 6.08
C LEU A 56 -7.18 12.82 5.15
N PRO A 57 -7.99 11.80 5.51
CA PRO A 57 -9.26 11.56 4.86
C PRO A 57 -10.14 12.82 4.89
N CYS A 58 -10.77 13.14 3.76
CA CYS A 58 -11.76 14.21 3.72
C CYS A 58 -12.91 13.87 4.68
N SER A 59 -13.26 14.80 5.58
CA SER A 59 -14.35 14.65 6.55
C SER A 59 -15.72 14.62 5.88
N MET A 60 -15.84 15.18 4.68
CA MET A 60 -17.00 14.98 3.81
C MET A 60 -16.77 13.68 3.02
N GLN A 61 -17.13 12.55 3.63
CA GLN A 61 -17.03 11.23 3.00
C GLN A 61 -17.97 11.16 1.78
N ILE A 62 -17.43 11.45 0.60
CA ILE A 62 -18.09 11.11 -0.65
C ILE A 62 -17.84 9.62 -0.87
N SER A 63 -18.90 8.80 -0.84
CA SER A 63 -18.81 7.37 -1.08
C SER A 63 -18.11 7.10 -2.42
N ARG A 64 -16.95 6.45 -2.39
CA ARG A 64 -16.22 6.03 -3.59
C ARG A 64 -16.93 4.80 -4.17
N LYS A 65 -17.43 4.92 -5.41
CA LYS A 65 -18.01 3.81 -6.18
C LYS A 65 -16.95 2.78 -6.56
#